data_AF-A0A2S4PKI0-F1
#
_entry.id   AF-A0A2S4PKI0-F1
#
_cell.length_a   1.000
_cell.length_b   1.000
_cell.length_c   1.000
_cell.angle_alpha   90.00
_cell.angle_beta   90.00
_cell.angle_gamma   90.00
#
_symmetry.space_group_name_H-M   'P 1'
#
loop_
_entity.id
_entity.type
_entity.pdbx_description
1 polymer ?
#
loop_
_entity_poly.entity_id
_entity_poly.type
_entity_poly.pdbx_seq_one_letter_code
_entity_poly.pdbx_strand_id
1 'polypeptide(L)'
;NESQPSIDTICESLRTHFEGYEHKSATLARWNAISLYKITELQEDKENIEKAFRSFVTNLENLQPMLYNELQNDIYLQDKILTSCPVHPACTMACSQSATSSSELISRLYTSIATWKSQQEHISQQQNNNYITELMITVVELLTQIIKVSLAIKVLEEKDYEQENAKRRHRERFNRSQNTRRQYITESEFDKEYEQYLIFFEGVNPEDEGQCNDHSLDYDDDYQAFLNENISDINTSATYHTECGNITEPEAS
;
A
#
# COMPACT_ATOMS: atom_id res chain seq x y z
N ASN A 1 86.05 38.06 -2.41
CA ASN A 1 85.23 37.55 -1.28
C ASN A 1 83.76 37.69 -1.65
N GLU A 2 83.24 36.73 -2.42
CA GLU A 2 81.78 36.58 -2.54
C GLU A 2 81.32 35.85 -1.26
N SER A 3 80.54 36.53 -0.43
CA SER A 3 79.94 35.93 0.75
C SER A 3 78.91 34.90 0.28
N GLN A 4 79.12 33.65 0.66
CA GLN A 4 78.20 32.56 0.36
C GLN A 4 76.79 32.91 0.86
N PRO A 5 75.75 32.84 0.02
CA PRO A 5 74.41 33.24 0.42
C PRO A 5 73.92 32.36 1.57
N SER A 6 73.21 32.97 2.53
CA SER A 6 72.63 32.22 3.64
C SER A 6 71.60 31.21 3.11
N ILE A 7 71.38 30.14 3.89
CA ILE A 7 70.32 29.16 3.59
C ILE A 7 68.98 29.85 3.43
N ASP A 8 68.68 30.85 4.26
CA ASP A 8 67.43 31.64 4.18
C ASP A 8 67.31 32.34 2.82
N THR A 9 68.39 32.94 2.31
CA THR A 9 68.40 33.62 1.01
C THR A 9 68.13 32.63 -0.14
N ILE A 10 68.69 31.42 -0.05
CA ILE A 10 68.47 30.36 -1.03
C ILE A 10 67.01 29.86 -0.96
N CYS A 11 66.48 29.66 0.25
CA CYS A 11 65.10 29.26 0.48
C CYS A 11 64.10 30.31 -0.02
N GLU A 12 64.35 31.60 0.24
CA GLU A 12 63.51 32.71 -0.25
C GLU A 12 63.53 32.76 -1.77
N SER A 13 64.70 32.61 -2.39
CA SER A 13 64.86 32.61 -3.84
C SER A 13 64.12 31.43 -4.50
N LEU A 14 64.26 30.22 -3.94
CA LEU A 14 63.52 29.04 -4.39
C LEU A 14 62.01 29.20 -4.22
N ARG A 15 61.57 29.70 -3.06
CA ARG A 15 60.16 29.97 -2.79
C ARG A 15 59.59 30.98 -3.78
N THR A 16 60.32 32.06 -4.07
CA THR A 16 59.87 33.08 -5.02
C THR A 16 59.80 32.53 -6.46
N HIS A 17 60.73 31.64 -6.82
CA HIS A 17 60.76 31.03 -8.15
C HIS A 17 59.63 29.99 -8.36
N PHE A 18 59.32 29.18 -7.35
CA PHE A 18 58.32 28.10 -7.47
C PHE A 18 56.92 28.46 -6.95
N GLU A 19 56.82 29.32 -5.94
CA GLU A 19 55.58 29.84 -5.34
C GLU A 19 55.33 31.31 -5.72
N GLY A 20 55.85 31.71 -6.88
CA GLY A 20 55.68 33.05 -7.43
C GLY A 20 54.21 33.41 -7.67
N TYR A 21 53.99 34.65 -8.11
CA TYR A 21 52.64 35.19 -8.35
C TYR A 21 51.78 34.29 -9.25
N GLU A 22 52.35 33.76 -10.35
CA GLU A 22 51.63 32.88 -11.27
C GLU A 22 51.16 31.59 -10.60
N HIS A 23 52.01 30.98 -9.76
CA HIS A 23 51.65 29.79 -9.00
C HIS A 23 50.49 30.08 -8.05
N LYS A 24 50.59 31.15 -7.25
CA LYS A 24 49.52 31.54 -6.32
C LYS A 24 48.21 31.89 -7.03
N SER A 25 48.29 32.56 -8.18
CA SER A 25 47.14 32.88 -9.02
C SER A 25 46.47 31.62 -9.59
N ALA A 26 47.27 30.68 -10.11
CA ALA A 26 46.77 29.39 -10.60
C ALA A 26 46.14 28.54 -9.48
N THR A 27 46.75 28.50 -8.30
CA THR A 27 46.21 27.83 -7.11
C THR A 27 44.89 28.45 -6.68
N LEU A 28 44.79 29.80 -6.65
CA LEU A 28 43.53 30.48 -6.35
C LEU A 28 42.44 30.18 -7.38
N ALA A 29 42.79 30.11 -8.67
CA ALA A 29 41.86 29.71 -9.71
C ALA A 29 41.35 28.27 -9.50
N ARG A 30 42.23 27.33 -9.13
CA ARG A 30 41.85 25.96 -8.77
C ARG A 30 40.96 25.90 -7.53
N TRP A 31 41.30 26.66 -6.49
CA TRP A 31 40.48 26.81 -5.28
C TRP A 31 39.09 27.32 -5.60
N ASN A 32 38.96 28.35 -6.43
CA ASN A 32 37.65 28.87 -6.81
C ASN A 32 36.87 27.88 -7.68
N ALA A 33 37.57 27.15 -8.54
CA ALA A 33 36.96 26.17 -9.43
C ALA A 33 36.45 24.93 -8.70
N ILE A 34 37.02 24.52 -7.56
CA ILE A 34 36.60 23.29 -6.87
C ILE A 34 35.26 23.48 -6.15
N SER A 35 34.37 22.50 -6.30
CA SER A 35 33.11 22.41 -5.56
C SER A 35 32.72 20.95 -5.37
N LEU A 36 31.87 20.67 -4.38
CA LEU A 36 31.36 19.31 -4.16
C LEU A 36 30.71 18.76 -5.42
N TYR A 37 29.86 19.57 -6.08
CA TYR A 37 29.20 19.23 -7.33
C TYR A 37 30.16 18.74 -8.42
N LYS A 38 31.26 19.47 -8.66
CA LYS A 38 32.22 19.10 -9.71
C LYS A 38 32.95 17.80 -9.39
N ILE A 39 33.26 17.54 -8.11
CA ILE A 39 33.89 16.29 -7.70
C ILE A 39 32.90 15.13 -7.85
N THR A 40 31.62 15.35 -7.51
CA THR A 40 30.55 14.38 -7.72
C THR A 40 30.32 14.06 -9.20
N GLU A 41 30.49 15.02 -10.10
CA GLU A 41 30.37 14.80 -11.55
C GLU A 41 31.56 14.03 -12.15
N LEU A 42 32.77 14.19 -11.59
CA LEU A 42 33.99 13.54 -12.08
C LEU A 42 34.18 12.11 -11.57
N GLN A 43 33.49 11.71 -10.50
CA GLN A 43 33.55 10.35 -9.99
C GLN A 43 32.66 9.40 -10.80
N GLU A 44 33.10 8.14 -10.92
CA GLU A 44 32.30 7.07 -11.55
C GLU A 44 31.06 6.72 -10.70
N ASP A 45 31.24 6.69 -9.38
CA ASP A 45 30.20 6.33 -8.40
C ASP A 45 29.49 7.59 -7.90
N LYS A 46 28.58 8.12 -8.71
CA LYS A 46 27.85 9.38 -8.42
C LYS A 46 27.01 9.32 -7.14
N GLU A 47 26.61 8.13 -6.71
CA GLU A 47 25.79 7.93 -5.51
C GLU A 47 26.60 8.03 -4.22
N ASN A 48 27.91 7.87 -4.29
CA ASN A 48 28.79 7.90 -3.12
C ASN A 48 29.22 9.33 -2.75
N ILE A 49 28.27 10.06 -2.19
CA ILE A 49 28.46 11.46 -1.76
C ILE A 49 29.51 11.59 -0.65
N GLU A 50 29.64 10.59 0.23
CA GLU A 50 30.67 10.59 1.28
C GLU A 50 32.08 10.57 0.67
N LYS A 51 32.31 9.73 -0.33
CA LYS A 51 33.59 9.66 -1.05
C LYS A 51 33.90 10.97 -1.79
N ALA A 52 32.90 11.56 -2.45
CA ALA A 52 33.05 12.86 -3.08
C ALA A 52 33.40 13.96 -2.07
N PHE A 53 32.70 13.99 -0.94
CA PHE A 53 32.95 14.97 0.12
C PHE A 53 34.35 14.80 0.74
N ARG A 54 34.79 13.57 0.96
CA ARG A 54 36.15 13.28 1.42
C ARG A 54 37.21 13.82 0.45
N SER A 55 37.04 13.57 -0.85
CA SER A 55 37.95 14.10 -1.87
C SER A 55 37.91 15.63 -1.94
N PHE A 56 36.74 16.23 -1.76
CA PHE A 56 36.58 17.68 -1.67
C PHE A 56 37.38 18.28 -0.52
N VAL A 57 37.21 17.76 0.69
CA VAL A 57 37.93 18.23 1.89
C VAL A 57 39.44 18.07 1.72
N THR A 58 39.90 16.89 1.29
CA THR A 58 41.34 16.64 1.06
C THR A 58 41.94 17.60 0.03
N ASN A 59 41.22 17.93 -1.05
CA ASN A 59 41.70 18.90 -2.03
C ASN A 59 41.80 20.31 -1.45
N LEU A 60 40.84 20.72 -0.61
CA LEU A 60 40.90 22.02 0.07
C LEU A 60 42.09 22.07 1.04
N GLU A 61 42.27 21.04 1.87
CA GLU A 61 43.39 20.96 2.82
C GLU A 61 44.75 21.01 2.11
N ASN A 62 44.88 20.40 0.94
CA ASN A 62 46.10 20.43 0.15
C ASN A 62 46.35 21.77 -0.56
N LEU A 63 45.28 22.46 -0.99
CA LEU A 63 45.38 23.74 -1.70
C LEU A 63 45.55 24.93 -0.75
N GLN A 64 44.99 24.85 0.46
CA GLN A 64 45.00 25.95 1.43
C GLN A 64 46.42 26.48 1.73
N PRO A 65 47.44 25.67 2.07
CA PRO A 65 48.79 26.19 2.36
C PRO A 65 49.50 26.81 1.14
N MET A 66 48.98 26.59 -0.07
CA MET A 66 49.53 27.16 -1.32
C MET A 66 48.90 28.50 -1.69
N LEU A 67 47.89 28.97 -0.94
CA LEU A 67 47.24 30.26 -1.16
C LEU A 67 48.08 31.43 -0.62
N TYR A 68 47.60 32.65 -0.86
CA TYR A 68 48.09 33.85 -0.18
C TYR A 68 47.91 33.73 1.33
N ASN A 69 48.89 34.19 2.12
CA ASN A 69 48.92 34.03 3.58
C ASN A 69 47.64 34.58 4.25
N GLU A 70 47.07 35.64 3.69
CA GLU A 70 45.83 36.28 4.15
C GLU A 70 44.62 35.34 4.03
N LEU A 71 44.67 34.37 3.13
CA LEU A 71 43.61 33.38 2.86
C LEU A 71 43.86 32.03 3.56
N GLN A 72 45.02 31.84 4.19
CA GLN A 72 45.37 30.61 4.91
C GLN A 72 44.77 30.57 6.32
N ASN A 73 43.49 30.90 6.44
CA ASN A 73 42.80 30.96 7.72
C ASN A 73 41.55 30.07 7.70
N ASP A 74 41.11 29.69 8.91
CA ASP A 74 39.99 28.77 9.09
C ASP A 74 38.66 29.36 8.58
N ILE A 75 38.48 30.67 8.71
CA ILE A 75 37.28 31.39 8.26
C ILE A 75 37.13 31.26 6.73
N TYR A 76 38.23 31.41 5.98
CA TYR A 76 38.22 31.29 4.53
C TYR A 76 37.94 29.85 4.06
N LEU A 77 38.46 28.85 4.79
CA LEU A 77 38.14 27.45 4.54
C LEU A 77 36.65 27.16 4.83
N GLN A 78 36.13 27.64 5.96
CA GLN A 78 34.72 27.50 6.30
C GLN A 78 33.82 28.12 5.22
N ASP A 79 34.08 29.36 4.83
CA ASP A 79 33.30 30.07 3.81
C ASP A 79 33.34 29.32 2.46
N LYS A 80 34.50 28.78 2.09
CA LYS A 80 34.64 27.96 0.90
C LYS A 80 33.78 26.69 0.96
N ILE A 81 33.76 25.99 2.10
CA ILE A 81 32.92 24.80 2.30
C ILE A 81 31.44 25.18 2.23
N LEU A 82 31.03 26.24 2.94
CA LEU A 82 29.64 26.72 2.98
C LEU A 82 29.12 27.18 1.62
N THR A 83 29.97 27.74 0.76
CA THR A 83 29.55 28.16 -0.59
C THR A 83 29.55 27.01 -1.60
N SER A 84 30.30 25.93 -1.34
CA SER A 84 30.52 24.85 -2.32
C SER A 84 29.68 23.58 -2.07
N CYS A 85 29.14 23.41 -0.86
CA CYS A 85 28.35 22.25 -0.43
C CYS A 85 26.81 22.36 -0.55
N PRO A 86 26.14 23.53 -0.51
CA PRO A 86 24.66 23.61 -0.41
C PRO A 86 23.89 23.01 -1.59
N VAL A 87 24.56 22.82 -2.73
CA VAL A 87 23.97 22.25 -3.94
C VAL A 87 23.45 20.83 -3.72
N HIS A 88 23.99 20.10 -2.74
CA HIS A 88 23.58 18.73 -2.44
C HIS A 88 22.59 18.67 -1.26
N PRO A 89 21.45 17.95 -1.37
CA PRO A 89 20.44 17.86 -0.30
C PRO A 89 20.99 17.32 1.02
N ALA A 90 21.98 16.41 0.96
CA ALA A 90 22.65 15.88 2.14
C ALA A 90 23.42 16.94 2.96
N CYS A 91 23.76 18.08 2.37
CA CYS A 91 24.55 19.13 3.01
C CYS A 91 23.71 20.35 3.45
N THR A 92 22.51 20.53 2.87
CA THR A 92 21.68 21.73 3.06
C THR A 92 21.43 22.06 4.54
N MET A 93 21.06 21.05 5.34
CA MET A 93 20.76 21.26 6.76
C MET A 93 22.01 21.60 7.57
N ALA A 94 23.14 20.91 7.33
CA ALA A 94 24.39 21.18 8.01
C ALA A 94 24.98 22.56 7.67
N CYS A 95 24.87 23.00 6.42
CA CYS A 95 25.33 24.32 5.96
C CYS A 95 24.46 25.48 6.49
N SER A 96 23.22 25.22 6.89
CA SER A 96 22.32 26.25 7.44
C SER A 96 22.60 26.60 8.91
N GLN A 97 23.45 25.81 9.57
CA GLN A 97 23.79 25.98 10.98
C GLN A 97 25.14 26.67 11.12
N SER A 98 25.27 27.62 12.07
CA SER A 98 26.55 28.22 12.39
C SER A 98 27.55 27.16 12.85
N ALA A 99 28.79 27.22 12.38
CA ALA A 99 29.91 26.43 12.88
C ALA A 99 30.97 27.37 13.45
N THR A 100 31.69 26.92 14.48
CA THR A 100 32.75 27.72 15.10
C THR A 100 34.12 27.46 14.47
N SER A 101 34.28 26.30 13.81
CA SER A 101 35.50 25.89 13.12
C SER A 101 35.20 25.10 11.83
N SER A 102 36.16 25.06 10.88
CA SER A 102 36.05 24.21 9.70
C SER A 102 35.97 22.72 10.06
N SER A 103 36.69 22.28 11.09
CA SER A 103 36.66 20.89 11.58
C SER A 103 35.26 20.50 12.10
N GLU A 104 34.62 21.38 12.87
CA GLU A 104 33.25 21.17 13.34
C GLU A 104 32.28 21.08 12.16
N LEU A 105 32.41 22.00 11.19
CA LEU A 105 31.58 22.00 9.99
C LEU A 105 31.76 20.71 9.17
N ILE A 106 33.01 20.26 8.96
CA ILE A 106 33.34 19.03 8.24
C ILE A 106 32.74 17.81 8.95
N SER A 107 32.91 17.70 10.27
CA SER A 107 32.34 16.61 11.06
C SER A 107 30.82 16.57 10.95
N ARG A 108 30.17 17.73 11.08
CA ARG A 108 28.72 17.87 10.93
C ARG A 108 28.24 17.48 9.54
N LEU A 109 28.98 17.86 8.49
CA LEU A 109 28.67 17.48 7.11
C LEU A 109 28.79 15.97 6.91
N TYR A 110 29.81 15.30 7.47
CA TYR A 110 29.89 13.84 7.44
C TYR A 110 28.68 13.18 8.12
N THR A 111 28.29 13.65 9.31
CA THR A 111 27.10 13.15 10.00
C THR A 111 25.83 13.38 9.17
N SER A 112 25.66 14.57 8.60
CA SER A 112 24.52 14.92 7.76
C SER A 112 24.44 14.03 6.51
N ILE A 113 25.57 13.75 5.86
CA ILE A 113 25.65 12.84 4.71
C ILE A 113 25.28 11.41 5.12
N ALA A 114 25.77 10.92 6.25
CA ALA A 114 25.43 9.59 6.76
C ALA A 114 23.93 9.48 7.11
N THR A 115 23.36 10.49 7.77
CA THR A 115 21.93 10.55 8.08
C THR A 115 21.08 10.57 6.82
N TRP A 116 21.45 11.39 5.83
CA TRP A 116 20.74 11.46 4.56
C TRP A 116 20.75 10.12 3.82
N LYS A 117 21.89 9.42 3.80
CA LYS A 117 22.01 8.09 3.19
C LYS A 117 21.07 7.07 3.87
N SER A 118 21.06 7.05 5.20
CA SER A 118 20.17 6.18 5.97
C SER A 118 18.68 6.49 5.73
N GLN A 119 18.33 7.78 5.62
CA GLN A 119 16.96 8.19 5.28
C GLN A 119 16.55 7.72 3.88
N GLN A 120 17.45 7.79 2.90
CA GLN A 120 17.16 7.35 1.54
C GLN A 120 16.95 5.83 1.46
N GLU A 121 17.73 5.04 2.21
CA GLU A 121 17.53 3.60 2.35
C GLU A 121 16.16 3.29 2.99
N HIS A 122 15.79 4.01 4.05
CA HIS A 122 14.49 3.86 4.71
C HIS A 122 13.31 4.20 3.78
N ILE A 123 13.40 5.32 3.04
CA ILE A 123 12.37 5.74 2.07
C ILE A 123 12.17 4.66 1.00
N SER A 124 13.27 4.11 0.48
CA SER A 124 13.21 3.06 -0.56
C SER A 124 12.54 1.78 -0.04
N GLN A 125 12.83 1.38 1.20
CA GLN A 125 12.16 0.24 1.84
C GLN A 125 10.67 0.51 2.08
N GLN A 126 10.32 1.70 2.55
CA GLN A 126 8.93 2.07 2.83
C GLN A 126 8.08 2.09 1.55
N GLN A 127 8.61 2.61 0.44
CA GLN A 127 7.92 2.60 -0.86
C GLN A 127 7.62 1.17 -1.33
N ASN A 128 8.57 0.24 -1.20
CA ASN A 128 8.36 -1.16 -1.53
C ASN A 128 7.26 -1.80 -0.66
N ASN A 129 7.26 -1.52 0.64
CA ASN A 129 6.24 -2.05 1.56
C ASN A 129 4.84 -1.51 1.25
N ASN A 130 4.73 -0.22 0.90
CA ASN A 130 3.48 0.40 0.50
C ASN A 130 2.93 -0.25 -0.78
N TYR A 131 3.78 -0.45 -1.79
CA TYR A 131 3.40 -1.13 -3.04
C TYR A 131 2.88 -2.56 -2.78
N ILE A 132 3.57 -3.32 -1.93
CA ILE A 132 3.12 -4.67 -1.55
C ILE A 132 1.77 -4.62 -0.82
N THR A 133 1.57 -3.63 0.05
CA THR A 133 0.31 -3.47 0.79
C THR A 133 -0.85 -3.13 -0.14
N GLU A 134 -0.65 -2.23 -1.10
CA GLU A 134 -1.66 -1.92 -2.12
C GLU A 134 -2.03 -3.15 -2.98
N LEU A 135 -1.02 -3.93 -3.39
CA LEU A 135 -1.24 -5.21 -4.07
C LEU A 135 -2.03 -6.20 -3.22
N MET A 136 -1.70 -6.34 -1.94
CA MET A 136 -2.42 -7.24 -1.04
C MET A 136 -3.88 -6.83 -0.86
N ILE A 137 -4.16 -5.53 -0.75
CA ILE A 137 -5.53 -5.01 -0.66
C ILE A 137 -6.33 -5.40 -1.91
N THR A 138 -5.79 -5.15 -3.12
CA THR A 138 -6.49 -5.49 -4.37
C THR A 138 -6.73 -6.99 -4.52
N VAL A 139 -5.79 -7.84 -4.09
CA VAL A 139 -5.98 -9.30 -4.07
C VAL A 139 -7.11 -9.71 -3.12
N VAL A 140 -7.15 -9.14 -1.91
CA VAL A 140 -8.23 -9.42 -0.95
C VAL A 140 -9.60 -8.98 -1.49
N GLU A 141 -9.67 -7.84 -2.15
CA GLU A 141 -10.89 -7.36 -2.80
C GLU A 141 -11.37 -8.30 -3.91
N LEU A 142 -10.46 -8.75 -4.78
CA LEU A 142 -10.78 -9.71 -5.85
C LEU A 142 -11.22 -11.07 -5.28
N LEU A 143 -10.52 -11.60 -4.27
CA LEU A 143 -10.91 -12.84 -3.61
C LEU A 143 -12.29 -12.72 -2.97
N THR A 144 -12.59 -11.58 -2.35
CA THR A 144 -13.92 -11.31 -1.78
C THR A 144 -15.00 -11.32 -2.85
N GLN A 145 -14.75 -10.73 -4.03
CA GLN A 145 -15.69 -10.76 -5.15
C GLN A 145 -15.89 -12.18 -5.69
N ILE A 146 -14.82 -12.96 -5.87
CA ILE A 146 -14.88 -14.35 -6.34
C ILE A 146 -15.72 -15.21 -5.38
N ILE A 147 -15.52 -15.04 -4.06
CA ILE A 147 -16.29 -15.77 -3.05
C ILE A 147 -17.78 -15.42 -3.14
N LYS A 148 -18.13 -14.13 -3.29
CA LYS A 148 -19.53 -13.70 -3.47
C LYS A 148 -20.18 -14.33 -4.69
N VAL A 149 -19.48 -14.35 -5.84
CA VAL A 149 -19.98 -14.97 -7.07
C VAL A 149 -20.18 -16.48 -6.88
N SER A 150 -19.20 -17.16 -6.24
CA SER A 150 -19.27 -18.59 -5.97
C SER A 150 -20.46 -18.95 -5.08
N LEU A 151 -20.77 -18.13 -4.06
CA LEU A 151 -21.94 -18.32 -3.21
C LEU A 151 -23.24 -18.09 -3.98
N ALA A 152 -23.32 -17.05 -4.80
CA ALA A 152 -24.52 -16.77 -5.60
C ALA A 152 -24.83 -17.91 -6.57
N ILE A 153 -23.81 -18.49 -7.21
CA ILE A 153 -23.96 -19.66 -8.09
C ILE A 153 -24.55 -20.84 -7.30
N LYS A 154 -24.00 -21.16 -6.12
CA LYS A 154 -24.51 -22.26 -5.29
C LYS A 154 -25.98 -22.08 -4.91
N VAL A 155 -26.39 -20.86 -4.56
CA VAL A 155 -27.80 -20.58 -4.22
C VAL A 155 -28.72 -20.76 -5.43
N LEU A 156 -28.27 -20.38 -6.62
CA LEU A 156 -29.04 -20.60 -7.85
C LEU A 156 -29.16 -22.10 -8.18
N GLU A 157 -28.06 -22.85 -8.07
CA GLU A 157 -28.07 -24.31 -8.27
C GLU A 157 -29.01 -25.02 -7.29
N GLU A 158 -29.06 -24.58 -6.04
CA GLU A 158 -29.97 -25.12 -5.02
C GLU A 158 -31.44 -24.80 -5.33
N LYS A 159 -31.73 -23.56 -5.76
CA LYS A 159 -33.09 -23.16 -6.19
C LYS A 159 -33.56 -23.96 -7.40
N ASP A 160 -32.73 -24.12 -8.42
CA ASP A 160 -33.05 -24.91 -9.61
C ASP A 160 -33.34 -26.37 -9.23
N TYR A 161 -32.53 -26.94 -8.33
CA TYR A 161 -32.75 -28.29 -7.81
C TYR A 161 -34.07 -28.42 -7.03
N GLU A 162 -34.38 -27.45 -6.16
CA GLU A 162 -35.64 -27.44 -5.41
C GLU A 162 -36.86 -27.31 -6.32
N GLN A 163 -36.80 -26.42 -7.32
CA GLN A 163 -37.87 -26.22 -8.29
C GLN A 163 -38.14 -27.48 -9.12
N GLU A 164 -37.08 -28.15 -9.60
CA GLU A 164 -37.21 -29.40 -10.34
C GLU A 164 -37.78 -30.53 -9.48
N ASN A 165 -37.36 -30.60 -8.20
CA ASN A 165 -37.89 -31.57 -7.25
C ASN A 165 -39.38 -31.31 -6.92
N ALA A 166 -39.76 -30.04 -6.76
CA ALA A 166 -41.16 -29.64 -6.57
C ALA A 166 -42.01 -30.02 -7.80
N LYS A 167 -41.52 -29.73 -9.00
CA LYS A 167 -42.17 -30.11 -10.27
C LYS A 167 -42.36 -31.63 -10.37
N ARG A 168 -41.34 -32.41 -10.01
CA ARG A 168 -41.41 -33.88 -9.98
C ARG A 168 -42.46 -34.40 -9.01
N ARG A 169 -42.49 -33.91 -7.77
CA ARG A 169 -43.49 -34.31 -6.76
C ARG A 169 -44.91 -33.94 -7.20
N HIS A 170 -45.10 -32.76 -7.78
CA HIS A 170 -46.39 -32.34 -8.31
C HIS A 170 -46.84 -33.28 -9.44
N ARG A 171 -45.94 -33.61 -10.38
CA ARG A 171 -46.20 -34.57 -11.45
C ARG A 171 -46.64 -35.94 -10.94
N GLU A 172 -45.98 -36.46 -9.92
CA GLU A 172 -46.36 -37.74 -9.31
C GLU A 172 -47.76 -37.72 -8.70
N ARG A 173 -48.12 -36.65 -7.98
CA ARG A 173 -49.46 -36.47 -7.40
C ARG A 173 -50.53 -36.31 -8.48
N PHE A 174 -50.24 -35.50 -9.49
CA PHE A 174 -51.13 -35.27 -10.62
C PHE A 174 -51.42 -36.57 -11.37
N ASN A 175 -50.38 -37.34 -11.70
CA ASN A 175 -50.52 -38.64 -12.37
C ASN A 175 -51.34 -39.64 -11.53
N ARG A 176 -51.20 -39.64 -10.20
CA ARG A 176 -52.05 -40.48 -9.32
C ARG A 176 -53.53 -40.09 -9.41
N SER A 177 -53.84 -38.80 -9.40
CA SER A 177 -55.21 -38.28 -9.53
C SER A 177 -55.83 -38.63 -10.90
N GLN A 178 -55.06 -38.48 -11.97
CA GLN A 178 -55.51 -38.72 -13.35
C GLN A 178 -55.66 -40.20 -13.69
N ASN A 179 -54.80 -41.07 -13.15
CA ASN A 179 -54.96 -42.52 -13.29
C ASN A 179 -56.27 -43.03 -12.68
N THR A 180 -56.74 -42.40 -11.60
CA THR A 180 -58.07 -42.68 -11.02
C THR A 180 -59.21 -42.24 -11.95
N ARG A 181 -58.98 -41.21 -12.78
CA ARG A 181 -59.95 -40.64 -13.72
C ARG A 181 -59.86 -41.19 -15.16
N ARG A 182 -58.87 -42.07 -15.45
CA ARG A 182 -58.58 -42.67 -16.78
C ARG A 182 -58.44 -41.63 -17.92
N GLN A 183 -57.88 -40.46 -17.64
CA GLN A 183 -57.58 -39.45 -18.66
C GLN A 183 -56.08 -39.45 -18.98
N TYR A 184 -55.75 -39.51 -20.27
CA TYR A 184 -54.38 -39.33 -20.76
C TYR A 184 -54.18 -37.85 -21.07
N ILE A 185 -53.27 -37.21 -20.36
CA ILE A 185 -52.98 -35.78 -20.47
C ILE A 185 -51.62 -35.59 -21.13
N THR A 186 -51.52 -34.60 -22.00
CA THR A 186 -50.29 -34.25 -22.72
C THR A 186 -49.34 -33.45 -21.83
N GLU A 187 -48.05 -33.49 -22.11
CA GLU A 187 -47.05 -32.74 -21.32
C GLU A 187 -47.33 -31.22 -21.30
N SER A 188 -47.86 -30.67 -22.40
CA SER A 188 -48.23 -29.25 -22.47
C SER A 188 -49.41 -28.86 -21.58
N GLU A 189 -50.31 -29.79 -21.27
CA GLU A 189 -51.44 -29.57 -20.35
C GLU A 189 -50.96 -29.63 -18.90
N PHE A 190 -50.05 -30.56 -18.59
CA PHE A 190 -49.39 -30.61 -17.28
C PHE A 190 -48.60 -29.33 -16.98
N ASP A 191 -47.81 -28.83 -17.93
CA ASP A 191 -47.03 -27.61 -17.70
C ASP A 191 -47.94 -26.40 -17.41
N LYS A 192 -49.07 -26.25 -18.11
CA LYS A 192 -50.04 -25.18 -17.84
C LYS A 192 -50.67 -25.27 -16.44
N GLU A 193 -50.99 -26.47 -15.98
CA GLU A 193 -51.55 -26.67 -14.64
C GLU A 193 -50.49 -26.45 -13.55
N TYR A 194 -49.25 -26.85 -13.81
CA TYR A 194 -48.13 -26.58 -12.92
C TYR A 194 -47.85 -25.08 -12.78
N GLU A 195 -47.94 -24.31 -13.87
CA GLU A 195 -47.85 -22.84 -13.80
C GLU A 195 -49.00 -22.23 -12.96
N GLN A 196 -50.23 -22.73 -13.10
CA GLN A 196 -51.36 -22.29 -12.25
C GLN A 196 -51.13 -22.64 -10.76
N TYR A 197 -50.55 -23.80 -10.47
CA TYR A 197 -50.15 -24.20 -9.12
C TYR A 197 -49.07 -23.26 -8.55
N LEU A 198 -48.05 -22.91 -9.33
CA LEU A 198 -47.03 -21.95 -8.91
C LEU A 198 -47.63 -20.57 -8.61
N ILE A 199 -48.49 -20.05 -9.49
CA ILE A 199 -49.15 -18.75 -9.30
C ILE A 199 -49.97 -18.72 -8.00
N PHE A 200 -50.66 -19.81 -7.67
CA PHE A 200 -51.46 -19.91 -6.44
C PHE A 200 -50.62 -19.90 -5.15
N PHE A 201 -49.41 -20.47 -5.16
CA PHE A 201 -48.55 -20.58 -3.98
C PHE A 201 -47.48 -19.47 -3.85
N GLU A 202 -46.97 -18.95 -4.97
CA GLU A 202 -45.96 -17.87 -4.98
C GLU A 202 -46.59 -16.47 -4.87
N GLY A 203 -47.92 -16.37 -4.87
CA GLY A 203 -48.62 -15.15 -4.49
C GLY A 203 -48.41 -13.99 -5.47
N VAL A 204 -48.28 -14.26 -6.76
CA VAL A 204 -48.65 -13.24 -7.75
C VAL A 204 -50.16 -13.29 -7.85
N ASN A 205 -50.81 -12.51 -6.98
CA ASN A 205 -52.26 -12.35 -6.98
C ASN A 205 -52.68 -11.84 -8.38
N PRO A 206 -53.39 -12.62 -9.21
CA PRO A 206 -53.83 -12.16 -10.53
C PRO A 206 -54.95 -11.13 -10.42
N GLU A 207 -55.50 -10.92 -9.23
CA GLU A 207 -56.56 -9.93 -8.97
C GLU A 207 -56.02 -8.51 -8.69
N ASP A 208 -55.02 -8.08 -9.47
CA ASP A 208 -55.07 -6.70 -9.98
C ASP A 208 -56.03 -6.58 -11.17
N GLU A 209 -56.78 -7.63 -11.53
CA GLU A 209 -58.07 -7.53 -12.22
C GLU A 209 -58.98 -8.70 -11.79
N GLY A 210 -60.02 -8.38 -11.00
CA GLY A 210 -60.80 -9.36 -10.25
C GLY A 210 -61.85 -10.13 -11.03
N GLN A 211 -62.26 -11.27 -10.47
CA GLN A 211 -63.66 -11.60 -10.17
C GLN A 211 -63.73 -13.01 -9.59
N CYS A 212 -64.18 -13.06 -8.33
CA CYS A 212 -64.59 -14.26 -7.61
C CYS A 212 -65.48 -15.18 -8.46
N ASN A 213 -65.23 -16.48 -8.42
CA ASN A 213 -66.31 -17.44 -8.38
C ASN A 213 -66.10 -18.46 -7.26
N ASP A 214 -67.09 -18.44 -6.38
CA ASP A 214 -67.35 -19.28 -5.24
C ASP A 214 -67.54 -20.75 -5.68
N HIS A 215 -66.56 -21.59 -5.35
CA HIS A 215 -66.77 -23.02 -5.25
C HIS A 215 -66.34 -23.47 -3.86
N SER A 216 -67.29 -23.41 -2.93
CA SER A 216 -67.31 -24.21 -1.71
C SER A 216 -67.13 -25.69 -2.07
N LEU A 217 -65.93 -26.21 -1.79
CA LEU A 217 -65.66 -27.64 -1.73
C LEU A 217 -65.57 -28.00 -0.25
N ASP A 218 -66.57 -28.75 0.22
CA ASP A 218 -66.54 -29.51 1.46
C ASP A 218 -65.27 -30.39 1.47
N TYR A 219 -64.41 -30.21 2.48
CA TYR A 219 -63.29 -31.10 2.73
C TYR A 219 -63.51 -31.86 4.04
N ASP A 220 -63.31 -33.18 3.95
CA ASP A 220 -63.39 -34.18 5.02
C ASP A 220 -62.48 -33.84 6.23
N ASP A 221 -62.94 -34.29 7.40
CA ASP A 221 -62.38 -34.07 8.75
C ASP A 221 -60.88 -34.42 8.92
N ASP A 222 -60.26 -35.15 7.98
CA ASP A 222 -58.84 -35.52 8.03
C ASP A 222 -57.89 -34.32 7.88
N TYR A 223 -58.37 -33.18 7.36
CA TYR A 223 -57.55 -31.97 7.16
C TYR A 223 -57.31 -31.18 8.46
N GLN A 224 -58.21 -31.29 9.45
CA GLN A 224 -58.05 -30.64 10.75
C GLN A 224 -57.09 -31.39 11.68
N ALA A 225 -56.85 -32.68 11.44
CA ALA A 225 -55.89 -33.48 12.19
C ALA A 225 -54.43 -33.05 11.94
N PHE A 226 -54.11 -32.63 10.71
CA PHE A 226 -52.76 -32.18 10.34
C PHE A 226 -52.37 -30.81 10.94
N LEU A 227 -53.35 -29.94 11.20
CA LEU A 227 -53.09 -28.63 11.82
C LEU A 227 -52.83 -28.70 13.33
N ASN A 228 -53.37 -29.70 14.03
CA ASN A 228 -53.21 -29.86 15.47
C ASN A 228 -51.93 -30.61 15.89
N GLU A 229 -51.29 -31.35 14.97
CA GLU A 229 -50.05 -32.10 15.27
C GLU A 229 -48.78 -31.22 15.26
N ASN A 230 -48.86 -30.01 14.70
CA ASN A 230 -47.69 -29.11 14.54
C ASN A 230 -47.63 -27.94 15.53
N ILE A 231 -48.50 -27.88 16.55
CA ILE A 231 -48.51 -26.78 17.54
C ILE A 231 -47.90 -27.20 18.90
N SER A 232 -47.65 -28.49 19.15
CA SER A 232 -47.15 -28.93 20.48
C SER A 232 -45.64 -28.76 20.71
N ASP A 233 -44.84 -28.50 19.68
CA ASP A 233 -43.36 -28.55 19.81
C ASP A 233 -42.66 -27.18 19.75
N ILE A 234 -43.40 -26.07 19.75
CA ILE A 234 -42.84 -24.72 19.85
C ILE A 234 -42.78 -24.31 21.32
N ASN A 235 -41.92 -24.97 22.11
CA ASN A 235 -41.51 -24.45 23.43
C ASN A 235 -40.19 -25.06 23.93
N THR A 236 -39.20 -25.18 23.05
CA THR A 236 -37.81 -25.44 23.45
C THR A 236 -37.03 -24.13 23.46
N SER A 237 -36.79 -23.63 24.69
CA SER A 237 -35.89 -22.51 24.99
C SER A 237 -34.53 -22.72 24.32
N ALA A 238 -34.16 -21.81 23.41
CA ALA A 238 -32.83 -21.79 22.81
C ALA A 238 -31.83 -21.13 23.78
N THR A 239 -30.69 -21.79 24.01
CA THR A 239 -29.58 -21.28 24.82
C THR A 239 -28.41 -20.97 23.90
N TYR A 240 -27.88 -19.74 23.96
CA TYR A 240 -26.75 -19.31 23.15
C TYR A 240 -25.47 -19.21 23.98
N HIS A 241 -24.38 -19.78 23.47
CA HIS A 241 -23.07 -19.77 24.12
C HIS A 241 -22.20 -18.64 23.57
N THR A 242 -21.68 -17.79 24.46
CA THR A 242 -20.69 -16.75 24.13
C THR A 242 -19.46 -16.89 25.04
N GLU A 243 -18.35 -16.26 24.65
CA GLU A 243 -17.07 -16.30 25.38
C GLU A 243 -17.14 -15.66 26.79
N CYS A 244 -18.28 -15.07 27.18
CA CYS A 244 -18.51 -14.49 28.51
C CYS A 244 -19.54 -15.25 29.38
N GLY A 245 -20.07 -16.39 28.92
CA GLY A 245 -21.04 -17.21 29.66
C GLY A 245 -22.39 -17.41 28.93
N ASN A 246 -23.27 -18.21 29.52
CA ASN A 246 -24.54 -18.66 28.91
C ASN A 246 -25.68 -17.71 29.29
N ILE A 247 -26.50 -17.31 28.31
CA ILE A 247 -27.69 -16.47 28.52
C ILE A 247 -28.92 -17.19 27.96
N THR A 248 -30.02 -17.16 28.72
CA THR A 248 -31.36 -17.64 28.31
C THR A 248 -32.34 -16.47 28.34
N GLU A 249 -33.16 -16.33 27.29
CA GLU A 249 -34.20 -15.31 27.14
C GLU A 249 -35.30 -15.53 28.20
N PRO A 250 -35.26 -14.82 29.34
CA PRO A 250 -36.16 -13.69 29.46
C PRO A 250 -35.58 -12.60 30.38
N GLU A 251 -34.48 -11.95 29.99
CA GLU A 251 -34.04 -10.70 30.62
C GLU A 251 -33.54 -9.73 29.54
N ALA A 252 -34.44 -9.38 28.62
CA ALA A 252 -34.30 -8.24 27.74
C ALA A 252 -35.60 -7.42 27.78
N SER A 253 -35.78 -6.69 28.88
CA SER A 253 -36.61 -5.49 29.00
C SER A 253 -36.06 -4.61 30.11
#